data_AF-A0A7C4XNT4-F1
#
_entry.id   AF-A0A7C4XNT4-F1
#
_cell.length_a   1.000
_cell.length_b   1.000
_cell.length_c   1.000
_cell.angle_alpha   90.00
_cell.angle_beta   90.00
_cell.angle_gamma   90.00
#
_symmetry.space_group_name_H-M   'P 1'
#
loop_
_entity.id
_entity.type
_entity.pdbx_description
1 polymer ?
#
loop_
_entity_poly.entity_id
_entity_poly.type
_entity_poly.pdbx_seq_one_letter_code
_entity_poly.pdbx_strand_id
1 'polypeptide(L)'
;MKNSFKFSSILTAYKQHNPSNGPIAQTLYDLTIDMGAHPNPQGMLTNLNLKKTDKHREIQSNYLNIPSLAWKAAEKNSARVAICSLHIFQSIYKERFEISGLEGKIRAASQGL
;
A
#
# COMPACT_ATOMS: atom_id res chain seq x y z
N MET A 1 -18.63 -0.65 -21.52
CA MET A 1 -17.16 -0.75 -21.46
C MET A 1 -16.48 0.32 -20.60
N LYS A 2 -16.83 1.63 -20.65
CA LYS A 2 -16.14 2.70 -19.89
C LYS A 2 -16.04 2.49 -18.36
N ASN A 3 -16.97 1.77 -17.73
CA ASN A 3 -16.95 1.54 -16.28
C ASN A 3 -16.15 0.30 -15.84
N SER A 4 -15.74 -0.57 -16.76
CA SER A 4 -15.08 -1.85 -16.44
C SER A 4 -13.61 -1.69 -16.04
N PHE A 5 -12.99 -0.55 -16.36
CA PHE A 5 -11.59 -0.23 -16.05
C PHE A 5 -11.43 0.72 -14.86
N LYS A 6 -12.46 0.88 -14.02
CA LYS A 6 -12.31 1.56 -12.73
C LYS A 6 -11.55 0.67 -11.77
N PHE A 7 -10.67 1.25 -10.96
CA PHE A 7 -9.89 0.47 -9.98
C PHE A 7 -10.79 -0.35 -9.04
N SER A 8 -11.92 0.22 -8.60
CA SER A 8 -12.90 -0.50 -7.78
C SER A 8 -13.46 -1.74 -8.49
N SER A 9 -13.76 -1.65 -9.79
CA SER A 9 -14.23 -2.79 -10.60
C SER A 9 -13.14 -3.85 -10.78
N ILE A 10 -11.90 -3.43 -10.99
CA ILE A 10 -10.73 -4.33 -11.06
C ILE A 10 -10.55 -5.08 -9.73
N LEU A 11 -10.66 -4.36 -8.61
CA LEU A 11 -10.48 -4.92 -7.27
C LEU A 11 -11.62 -5.91 -6.91
N THR A 12 -12.86 -5.61 -7.30
CA THR A 12 -13.98 -6.54 -7.18
C THR A 12 -13.75 -7.81 -7.99
N ALA A 13 -13.34 -7.68 -9.26
CA ALA A 13 -13.03 -8.84 -10.10
C ALA A 13 -11.87 -9.67 -9.51
N TYR A 14 -10.83 -9.00 -9.02
CA TYR A 14 -9.68 -9.67 -8.42
C TYR A 14 -10.08 -10.46 -7.16
N LYS A 15 -10.95 -9.93 -6.30
CA LYS A 15 -11.48 -10.67 -5.14
C LYS A 15 -12.26 -11.92 -5.53
N GLN A 16 -13.02 -11.86 -6.62
CA GLN A 16 -13.79 -13.01 -7.11
C GLN A 16 -12.88 -14.11 -7.65
N HIS A 17 -11.82 -13.74 -8.37
CA HIS A 17 -10.88 -14.70 -8.97
C HIS A 17 -9.76 -15.17 -8.03
N ASN A 18 -9.40 -14.38 -7.02
CA ASN A 18 -8.38 -14.68 -6.03
C ASN A 18 -8.87 -14.34 -4.60
N PRO A 19 -9.64 -15.24 -3.96
CA PRO A 19 -10.23 -14.99 -2.65
C PRO A 19 -9.18 -14.86 -1.51
N SER A 20 -7.98 -15.39 -1.68
CA SER A 20 -6.87 -15.23 -0.72
C SER A 20 -6.22 -13.85 -0.80
N ASN A 21 -5.82 -13.42 -2.00
CA ASN A 21 -5.06 -12.18 -2.20
C ASN A 21 -5.94 -10.94 -2.41
N GLY A 22 -7.20 -11.12 -2.83
CA GLY A 22 -8.12 -10.02 -3.08
C GLY A 22 -8.46 -9.16 -1.85
N PRO A 23 -8.75 -9.76 -0.67
CA PRO A 23 -8.92 -9.00 0.56
C PRO A 23 -7.66 -8.23 0.95
N ILE A 24 -6.47 -8.83 0.79
CA ILE A 24 -5.18 -8.18 1.09
C ILE A 24 -5.00 -6.94 0.20
N ALA A 25 -5.30 -7.06 -1.10
CA ALA A 25 -5.23 -5.94 -2.04
C ALA A 25 -6.13 -4.77 -1.62
N GLN A 26 -7.34 -5.07 -1.14
CA GLN A 26 -8.25 -4.05 -0.60
C GLN A 26 -7.67 -3.37 0.64
N THR A 27 -7.21 -4.16 1.61
CA THR A 27 -6.61 -3.60 2.83
C THR A 27 -5.44 -2.68 2.52
N LEU A 28 -4.57 -3.07 1.58
CA LEU A 28 -3.45 -2.22 1.16
C LEU A 28 -3.92 -0.95 0.47
N TYR A 29 -4.93 -1.03 -0.39
CA TYR A 29 -5.51 0.14 -1.05
C TYR A 29 -6.11 1.12 -0.03
N ASP A 30 -6.95 0.63 0.87
CA ASP A 30 -7.59 1.47 1.91
C ASP A 30 -6.53 2.09 2.83
N LEU A 31 -5.52 1.32 3.22
CA LEU A 31 -4.38 1.82 4.00
C LEU A 31 -3.66 2.98 3.31
N THR A 32 -3.45 2.92 1.98
CA THR A 32 -2.81 4.04 1.28
C THR A 32 -3.66 5.30 1.32
N ILE A 33 -4.99 5.17 1.24
CA ILE A 33 -5.91 6.29 1.40
C ILE A 33 -5.75 6.89 2.80
N ASP A 34 -5.84 6.07 3.83
CA ASP A 34 -5.71 6.51 5.22
C ASP A 34 -4.36 7.21 5.49
N MET A 35 -3.29 6.77 4.82
CA MET A 35 -1.95 7.36 4.90
C MET A 35 -1.75 8.61 4.04
N GLY A 36 -2.78 9.12 3.36
CA GLY A 36 -2.72 10.40 2.64
C GLY A 36 -2.52 10.29 1.14
N ALA A 37 -2.72 9.12 0.51
CA ALA A 37 -2.77 9.02 -0.95
C ALA A 37 -3.87 9.90 -1.57
N HIS A 38 -4.90 10.23 -0.77
CA HIS A 38 -5.84 11.29 -1.04
C HIS A 38 -5.77 12.35 0.06
N PRO A 39 -6.07 13.63 -0.23
CA PRO A 39 -6.20 14.65 0.80
C PRO A 39 -7.22 14.23 1.85
N ASN A 40 -6.76 13.98 3.08
CA ASN A 40 -7.62 13.63 4.19
C ASN A 40 -7.01 14.12 5.53
N PRO A 41 -7.84 14.30 6.57
CA PRO A 41 -7.38 14.81 7.86
C PRO A 41 -6.29 13.93 8.49
N GLN A 42 -6.41 12.60 8.37
CA GLN A 42 -5.49 11.65 8.99
C GLN A 42 -4.07 11.80 8.40
N GLY A 43 -3.94 11.82 7.08
CA GLY A 43 -2.68 12.03 6.36
C GLY A 43 -2.07 13.41 6.56
N MET A 44 -2.89 14.42 6.87
CA MET A 44 -2.38 15.74 7.25
C MET A 44 -1.83 15.73 8.68
N LEU A 45 -2.57 15.14 9.63
CA LEU A 45 -2.21 15.10 11.05
C LEU A 45 -0.98 14.24 11.32
N THR A 46 -0.74 13.18 10.54
CA THR A 46 0.46 12.32 10.68
C THR A 46 1.77 13.06 10.43
N ASN A 47 1.75 14.19 9.72
CA ASN A 47 2.92 15.03 9.48
C ASN A 47 3.06 16.18 10.50
N LEU A 48 2.15 16.28 11.47
CA LEU A 48 2.23 17.28 12.54
C LEU A 48 2.94 16.73 13.77
N ASN A 49 3.86 17.52 14.32
CA ASN A 49 4.47 17.28 15.61
C ASN A 49 4.01 18.35 16.60
N LEU A 50 3.44 17.91 17.73
CA LEU A 50 2.98 18.81 18.78
C LEU A 50 4.00 18.80 19.92
N LYS A 51 4.75 19.89 20.07
CA LYS A 51 5.65 20.07 21.19
C LYS A 51 4.96 20.90 22.27
N LYS A 52 4.77 20.32 23.44
CA LYS A 52 4.30 21.05 24.63
C LYS A 52 5.49 21.44 25.48
N THR A 53 5.55 22.73 25.83
CA THR A 53 6.44 23.25 26.88
C THR A 53 5.58 23.92 27.95
N ASP A 54 6.16 24.19 29.13
CA ASP A 54 5.44 24.81 30.25
C ASP A 54 4.91 26.23 29.92
N LYS A 55 5.44 26.86 28.86
CA LYS A 55 5.11 28.25 28.47
C LYS A 55 4.29 28.37 27.19
N HIS A 56 4.36 27.40 26.28
CA HIS A 56 3.64 27.45 25.01
C HIS A 56 3.47 26.06 24.36
N ARG A 57 2.54 25.99 23.39
CA ARG A 57 2.36 24.85 22.50
C ARG A 57 2.89 25.22 21.12
N GLU A 58 3.72 24.37 20.55
CA GLU A 58 4.26 24.52 19.20
C GLU A 58 3.71 23.39 18.32
N ILE A 59 3.16 23.77 17.17
CA ILE A 59 2.73 22.82 16.13
C ILE A 59 3.73 22.95 14.99
N GLN A 60 4.49 21.89 14.75
CA GLN A 60 5.46 21.81 13.66
C GLN A 60 4.88 20.90 12.56
N SER A 61 5.05 21.28 11.30
CA SER A 61 4.71 20.42 10.16
C SER A 61 6.00 19.92 9.53
N ASN A 62 6.16 18.61 9.45
CA ASN A 62 7.30 17.99 8.78
C ASN A 62 7.03 17.99 7.28
N TYR A 63 7.73 18.87 6.54
CA TYR A 63 7.61 18.95 5.08
C TYR A 63 8.44 17.88 4.37
N LEU A 64 9.62 17.55 4.91
CA LEU A 64 10.46 16.44 4.48
C LEU A 64 10.56 15.43 5.62
N ASN A 65 10.19 14.18 5.34
CA ASN A 65 10.21 13.13 6.33
C ASN A 65 11.65 12.77 6.70
N ILE A 66 12.02 13.05 7.95
CA ILE A 66 13.24 12.56 8.59
C ILE A 66 13.07 11.05 8.85
N PRO A 67 14.14 10.22 8.89
CA PRO A 67 14.01 8.81 9.25
C PRO A 67 13.18 8.65 10.53
N SER A 68 12.02 8.03 10.36
CA SER A 68 11.00 7.91 11.39
C SER A 68 10.32 6.55 11.27
N LEU A 69 9.55 6.18 12.30
CA LEU A 69 8.76 4.96 12.24
C LEU A 69 7.76 4.99 11.07
N ALA A 70 7.19 6.17 10.77
CA ALA A 70 6.27 6.36 9.66
C ALA A 70 6.95 6.09 8.31
N TRP A 71 8.21 6.53 8.13
CA TRP A 71 8.98 6.21 6.92
C TRP A 71 9.24 4.70 6.83
N LYS A 72 9.72 4.03 7.89
CA LYS A 72 9.93 2.57 7.86
C LYS A 72 8.64 1.80 7.54
N ALA A 73 7.49 2.27 8.06
CA ALA A 73 6.20 1.71 7.75
C ALA A 73 5.82 1.92 6.27
N ALA A 74 6.09 3.11 5.72
CA ALA A 74 5.88 3.40 4.30
C ALA A 74 6.73 2.49 3.41
N GLU A 75 8.02 2.29 3.71
CA GLU A 75 8.89 1.36 2.96
C GLU A 75 8.33 -0.07 2.95
N LYS A 76 7.94 -0.57 4.14
CA LYS A 76 7.34 -1.90 4.25
C LYS A 76 6.05 -2.00 3.43
N ASN A 77 5.19 -1.00 3.52
CA ASN A 77 3.91 -0.98 2.80
C ASN A 77 4.11 -0.84 1.28
N SER A 78 5.10 -0.07 0.82
CA SER A 78 5.47 -0.01 -0.59
C SER A 78 5.90 -1.38 -1.12
N ALA A 79 6.71 -2.12 -0.36
CA ALA A 79 7.08 -3.50 -0.73
C ALA A 79 5.86 -4.43 -0.77
N ARG A 80 4.96 -4.35 0.21
CA ARG A 80 3.69 -5.11 0.22
C ARG A 80 2.81 -4.79 -1.00
N VAL A 81 2.67 -3.53 -1.37
CA VAL A 81 1.91 -3.09 -2.55
C VAL A 81 2.54 -3.62 -3.84
N ALA A 82 3.87 -3.61 -3.95
CA ALA A 82 4.58 -4.15 -5.09
C ALA A 82 4.34 -5.67 -5.25
N ILE A 83 4.47 -6.44 -4.16
CA ILE A 83 4.17 -7.88 -4.15
C ILE A 83 2.72 -8.16 -4.50
N CYS A 84 1.79 -7.40 -3.93
CA CYS A 84 0.37 -7.54 -4.22
C CYS A 84 0.09 -7.32 -5.72
N SER A 85 0.72 -6.30 -6.30
CA SER A 85 0.64 -6.00 -7.74
C SER A 85 1.20 -7.13 -8.59
N LEU A 86 2.33 -7.74 -8.18
CA LEU A 86 2.89 -8.91 -8.86
C LEU A 86 1.96 -10.13 -8.81
N HIS A 87 1.25 -10.36 -7.70
CA HIS A 87 0.24 -11.43 -7.64
C HIS A 87 -0.97 -11.17 -8.54
N ILE A 88 -1.40 -9.91 -8.68
CA ILE A 88 -2.43 -9.54 -9.66
C ILE A 88 -1.94 -9.86 -11.08
N PHE A 89 -0.71 -9.44 -11.43
CA PHE A 89 -0.14 -9.73 -12.74
C PHE A 89 0.08 -11.22 -13.00
N GLN A 90 0.52 -11.98 -12.00
CA GLN A 90 0.67 -13.44 -12.08
C GLN A 90 -0.66 -14.11 -12.42
N SER A 91 -1.77 -13.57 -11.90
CA SER A 91 -3.12 -14.09 -12.19
C SER A 91 -3.56 -13.82 -13.64
N ILE A 92 -2.99 -12.81 -14.29
CA ILE A 92 -3.31 -12.43 -15.68
C ILE A 92 -2.35 -13.10 -16.67
N TYR A 93 -1.07 -13.20 -16.32
CA TYR A 93 0.03 -13.63 -17.19
C TYR A 93 0.73 -14.88 -16.66
N LYS A 94 -0.04 -15.91 -16.34
CA LYS A 94 0.44 -17.11 -15.63
C LYS A 94 1.66 -17.74 -16.29
N GLU A 95 1.62 -18.00 -17.60
CA GLU A 95 2.71 -18.68 -18.32
C GLU A 95 4.01 -17.85 -18.30
N ARG A 96 3.92 -16.52 -18.31
CA ARG A 96 5.09 -15.63 -18.25
C ARG A 96 5.78 -15.70 -16.89
N PHE A 97 5.01 -15.81 -15.81
CA PHE A 97 5.53 -15.95 -14.45
C PHE A 97 6.13 -17.34 -14.21
N GLU A 98 5.57 -18.37 -14.83
CA GLU A 98 6.12 -19.74 -14.81
C GLU A 98 7.46 -19.82 -15.54
N ILE A 99 7.53 -19.34 -16.80
CA ILE A 99 8.77 -19.39 -17.61
C ILE A 99 9.91 -18.60 -16.96
N SER A 100 9.60 -17.45 -16.35
CA SER A 100 10.60 -16.59 -15.72
C SER A 100 11.07 -17.07 -14.34
N GLY A 101 10.39 -18.07 -13.75
CA GLY A 101 10.64 -18.51 -12.37
C GLY A 101 10.33 -17.44 -11.32
N LEU A 102 9.57 -16.40 -11.68
CA LEU A 102 9.23 -15.29 -10.77
C LEU A 102 8.35 -15.74 -9.61
N GLU A 103 7.54 -16.78 -9.80
CA GLU A 103 6.66 -17.30 -8.74
C GLU A 103 7.43 -17.64 -7.45
N GLY A 104 8.55 -18.36 -7.57
CA GLY A 104 9.37 -18.72 -6.41
C GLY A 104 9.97 -17.50 -5.73
N LYS A 105 10.42 -16.51 -6.52
CA LYS A 105 10.99 -15.26 -6.02
C LYS A 105 9.97 -14.41 -5.28
N ILE A 106 8.75 -14.31 -5.80
CA ILE A 106 7.64 -13.60 -5.16
C ILE A 106 7.30 -14.29 -3.84
N ARG A 107 7.16 -15.62 -3.86
CA ARG A 107 6.86 -16.40 -2.65
C ARG A 107 7.91 -16.19 -1.56
N ALA A 108 9.19 -16.17 -1.92
CA ALA A 108 10.28 -15.87 -0.99
C ALA A 108 10.22 -14.43 -0.47
N ALA A 109 10.01 -13.45 -1.35
CA ALA A 109 9.92 -12.04 -0.97
C ALA A 109 8.71 -11.73 -0.08
N SER A 110 7.61 -12.49 -0.22
CA SER A 110 6.44 -12.38 0.64
C SER A 110 6.70 -12.84 2.08
N GLN A 111 7.74 -13.64 2.32
CA GLN A 111 8.09 -14.08 3.67
C GLN A 111 8.75 -12.93 4.46
N GLY A 112 7.98 -12.30 5.34
CA GLY A 112 8.46 -11.21 6.21
C GLY A 112 7.75 -9.86 6.01
N LEU A 113 6.87 -9.78 5.00
CA LEU A 113 6.04 -8.61 4.73
C LEU A 113 4.61 -8.83 5.25
#